data_AF-A0A920TXI1-F1
#
_entry.id   AF-A0A920TXI1-F1
#
_cell.length_a   1.000
_cell.length_b   1.000
_cell.length_c   1.000
_cell.angle_alpha   90.00
_cell.angle_beta   90.00
_cell.angle_gamma   90.00
#
_symmetry.space_group_name_H-M   'P 1'
#
loop_
_entity.id
_entity.type
_entity.pdbx_description
1 polymer ?
#
loop_
_entity_poly.entity_id
_entity_poly.type
_entity_poly.pdbx_seq_one_letter_code
_entity_poly.pdbx_strand_id
1 'polypeptide(L)'
;MHTGLGRAPVDKNIARSIAERLSGYINLEFDLHSGKRGDRQTHVEGLISALTGAQSGMVVNNNAAAVLLALNELGEGKEVIISRGQQVEIGGSFRIPDVISKSGCIIKEVGSTNRCHYKDYEKAINKNTGLILWVHTSNYVIKGFTKEVKLKELVELGKRKRIPVMADLGCGEIVDLSDKGIPASLMIRI
;
A
#
# COMPACT_ATOMS: atom_id res chain seq x y z
N MET A 1 12.31 -12.28 -6.43
CA MET A 1 12.73 -11.35 -5.37
C MET A 1 13.17 -12.16 -4.15
N HIS A 2 14.44 -12.05 -3.73
CA HIS A 2 14.95 -12.80 -2.57
C HIS A 2 15.14 -11.86 -1.36
N THR A 3 14.36 -12.05 -0.30
CA THR A 3 14.37 -11.15 0.87
C THR A 3 15.68 -11.22 1.65
N GLY A 4 16.25 -12.41 1.84
CA GLY A 4 17.53 -12.60 2.54
C GLY A 4 18.78 -12.12 1.78
N LEU A 5 18.65 -11.75 0.50
CA LEU A 5 19.76 -11.26 -0.34
C LEU A 5 19.61 -9.78 -0.70
N GLY A 6 18.70 -9.06 -0.03
CA GLY A 6 18.54 -7.62 -0.25
C GLY A 6 17.57 -7.22 -1.37
N ARG A 7 16.63 -8.10 -1.76
CA ARG A 7 15.53 -7.80 -2.70
C ARG A 7 16.01 -7.53 -4.14
N ALA A 8 15.66 -6.39 -4.72
CA ALA A 8 15.92 -6.09 -6.13
C ALA A 8 17.35 -5.58 -6.30
N PRO A 9 18.17 -6.21 -7.16
CA PRO A 9 19.48 -5.66 -7.49
C PRO A 9 19.32 -4.36 -8.29
N VAL A 10 20.30 -3.47 -8.15
CA VAL A 10 20.37 -2.21 -8.91
C VAL A 10 21.43 -2.35 -10.00
N ASP A 11 21.16 -1.81 -11.19
CA ASP A 11 22.12 -1.78 -12.28
C ASP A 11 23.42 -1.05 -11.85
N LYS A 12 24.58 -1.58 -12.25
CA LYS A 12 25.88 -1.07 -11.81
C LYS A 12 26.13 0.37 -12.27
N ASN A 13 25.66 0.75 -13.45
CA ASN A 13 25.84 2.10 -13.98
C ASN A 13 24.94 3.09 -13.22
N ILE A 14 23.70 2.68 -12.90
CA ILE A 14 22.79 3.48 -12.06
C ILE A 14 23.42 3.70 -10.67
N ALA A 15 23.90 2.64 -10.03
CA ALA A 15 24.51 2.73 -8.70
C ALA A 15 25.73 3.68 -8.69
N ARG A 16 26.60 3.58 -9.71
CA ARG A 16 27.76 4.47 -9.86
C ARG A 16 27.34 5.93 -10.05
N SER A 17 26.39 6.20 -10.94
CA SER A 17 25.93 7.56 -11.20
C SER A 17 25.29 8.21 -9.98
N ILE A 18 24.54 7.44 -9.17
CA ILE A 18 24.00 7.91 -7.90
C ILE A 18 25.14 8.24 -6.93
N ALA A 19 26.14 7.37 -6.79
CA ALA A 19 27.27 7.60 -5.88
C ALA A 19 28.05 8.88 -6.24
N GLU A 20 28.31 9.11 -7.54
CA GLU A 20 28.98 10.33 -8.03
C GLU A 20 28.17 11.60 -7.78
N ARG A 21 26.83 11.53 -7.87
CA ARG A 21 25.96 12.68 -7.57
C ARG A 21 25.87 12.98 -6.07
N LEU A 22 25.91 11.94 -5.23
CA LEU A 22 25.78 12.07 -3.77
C LEU A 22 27.08 12.48 -3.07
N SER A 23 28.22 12.51 -3.76
CA SER A 23 29.49 12.96 -3.17
C SER A 23 29.59 14.47 -2.96
N GLY A 24 28.59 15.25 -3.38
CA GLY A 24 28.53 16.71 -3.21
C GLY A 24 27.17 17.19 -2.72
N TYR A 25 27.01 18.52 -2.66
CA TYR A 25 25.72 19.12 -2.33
C TYR A 25 24.72 18.95 -3.47
N ILE A 26 23.48 18.64 -3.11
CA ILE A 26 22.36 18.54 -4.03
C ILE A 26 21.17 19.36 -3.51
N ASN A 27 20.24 19.70 -4.40
CA ASN A 27 19.03 20.45 -4.10
C ASN A 27 17.92 19.58 -3.44
N LEU A 28 18.28 18.79 -2.43
CA LEU A 28 17.38 17.82 -1.80
C LEU A 28 16.15 18.49 -1.17
N GLU A 29 16.36 19.55 -0.40
CA GLU A 29 15.31 20.37 0.22
C GLU A 29 15.50 21.86 -0.13
N PHE A 30 15.94 22.13 -1.37
CA PHE A 30 16.18 23.49 -1.84
C PHE A 30 15.59 23.69 -3.22
N ASP A 31 14.72 24.69 -3.36
CA ASP A 31 14.12 25.02 -4.65
C ASP A 31 14.98 26.04 -5.39
N LEU A 32 15.47 25.66 -6.57
CA LEU A 32 16.39 26.49 -7.36
C LEU A 32 15.72 27.72 -7.98
N HIS A 33 14.40 27.69 -8.17
CA HIS A 33 13.66 28.80 -8.76
C HIS A 33 13.43 29.94 -7.75
N SER A 34 13.02 29.61 -6.53
CA SER A 34 12.73 30.56 -5.47
C SER A 34 13.92 30.87 -4.56
N GLY A 35 14.96 30.02 -4.57
CA GLY A 35 16.12 30.14 -3.70
C GLY A 35 15.82 29.87 -2.22
N LYS A 36 14.73 29.15 -1.92
CA LYS A 36 14.25 28.88 -0.56
C LYS A 36 14.28 27.38 -0.24
N ARG A 37 14.05 27.05 1.03
CA ARG A 37 13.82 25.67 1.46
C ARG A 37 12.61 25.10 0.72
N GLY A 38 12.78 23.93 0.12
CA GLY A 38 11.74 23.16 -0.57
C GLY A 38 11.41 21.86 0.16
N ASP A 39 10.40 21.16 -0.33
CA ASP A 39 10.08 19.78 0.07
C ASP A 39 10.85 18.79 -0.82
N ARG A 40 11.31 17.68 -0.26
CA ARG A 40 11.95 16.60 -1.02
C ARG A 40 10.95 15.74 -1.80
N GLN A 41 9.68 15.71 -1.38
CA GLN A 41 8.63 14.89 -2.00
C GLN A 41 8.28 15.37 -3.41
N THR A 42 8.39 16.68 -3.69
CA THR A 42 8.07 17.26 -5.00
C THR A 42 8.94 16.70 -6.13
N HIS A 43 10.14 16.19 -5.83
CA HIS A 43 10.99 15.51 -6.83
C HIS A 43 10.38 14.21 -7.37
N VAL A 44 9.50 13.55 -6.60
CA VAL A 44 8.94 12.22 -6.93
C VAL A 44 7.42 12.21 -7.09
N GLU A 45 6.71 13.15 -6.47
CA GLU A 45 5.23 13.23 -6.50
C GLU A 45 4.69 13.21 -7.93
N GLY A 46 5.17 14.12 -8.78
CA GLY A 46 4.69 14.23 -10.17
C GLY A 46 4.98 12.97 -11.00
N LEU A 47 6.12 12.30 -10.75
CA LEU A 47 6.48 11.06 -11.42
C LEU A 47 5.54 9.92 -11.01
N ILE A 48 5.23 9.81 -9.71
CA ILE A 48 4.32 8.78 -9.19
C ILE A 48 2.90 9.00 -9.71
N SER A 49 2.40 10.22 -9.66
CA SER A 49 1.07 10.57 -10.19
C SER A 49 0.97 10.24 -11.68
N ALA A 50 1.99 10.59 -12.48
CA ALA A 50 2.01 10.29 -13.91
C ALA A 50 2.03 8.79 -14.21
N LEU A 51 2.80 8.00 -13.43
CA LEU A 51 2.91 6.56 -13.63
C LEU A 51 1.65 5.79 -13.21
N THR A 52 0.96 6.25 -12.17
CA THR A 52 -0.15 5.52 -11.55
C THR A 52 -1.53 6.02 -11.97
N GLY A 53 -1.61 7.24 -12.51
CA GLY A 53 -2.87 7.95 -12.73
C GLY A 53 -3.46 8.55 -11.46
N ALA A 54 -2.73 8.54 -10.34
CA ALA A 54 -3.17 9.12 -9.08
C ALA A 54 -3.21 10.65 -9.11
N GLN A 55 -4.04 11.23 -8.24
CA GLN A 55 -4.13 12.69 -8.07
C GLN A 55 -2.86 13.28 -7.44
N SER A 56 -2.17 12.51 -6.59
CA SER A 56 -0.92 12.87 -5.92
C SER A 56 -0.19 11.57 -5.51
N GLY A 57 1.07 11.68 -5.12
CA GLY A 57 1.90 10.56 -4.68
C GLY A 57 2.92 10.98 -3.64
N MET A 58 3.24 10.08 -2.70
CA MET A 58 4.21 10.32 -1.63
C MET A 58 5.08 9.08 -1.43
N VAL A 59 6.35 9.29 -1.09
CA VAL A 59 7.28 8.21 -0.74
C VAL A 59 7.68 8.32 0.73
N VAL A 60 7.54 7.22 1.45
CA VAL A 60 8.04 7.07 2.81
C VAL A 60 9.08 5.96 2.86
N ASN A 61 9.70 5.75 4.02
CA ASN A 61 10.80 4.81 4.23
C ASN A 61 10.58 3.43 3.58
N ASN A 62 9.41 2.82 3.79
CA ASN A 62 9.03 1.53 3.20
C ASN A 62 7.50 1.33 3.24
N ASN A 63 7.01 0.23 2.66
CA ASN A 63 5.58 -0.09 2.66
C ASN A 63 4.98 -0.22 4.08
N ALA A 64 5.73 -0.77 5.04
CA ALA A 64 5.24 -0.90 6.42
C ALA A 64 4.96 0.47 7.06
N ALA A 65 5.86 1.44 6.84
CA ALA A 65 5.64 2.82 7.26
C ALA A 65 4.48 3.47 6.50
N ALA A 66 4.30 3.18 5.21
CA ALA A 66 3.18 3.68 4.42
C ALA A 66 1.84 3.18 4.97
N VAL A 67 1.75 1.88 5.29
CA VAL A 67 0.55 1.28 5.86
C VAL A 67 0.24 1.89 7.23
N LEU A 68 1.24 2.00 8.10
CA LEU A 68 1.08 2.60 9.42
C LEU A 68 0.60 4.06 9.34
N LEU A 69 1.23 4.87 8.49
CA LEU A 69 0.90 6.29 8.32
C LEU A 69 -0.52 6.47 7.78
N ALA A 70 -0.88 5.73 6.73
CA ALA A 70 -2.21 5.80 6.13
C ALA A 70 -3.30 5.35 7.11
N LEU A 71 -3.06 4.29 7.89
CA LEU A 71 -4.01 3.85 8.91
C LEU A 71 -4.20 4.89 10.01
N ASN A 72 -3.11 5.45 10.52
CA ASN A 72 -3.17 6.47 11.57
C ASN A 72 -3.94 7.70 11.08
N GLU A 73 -3.55 8.27 9.94
CA GLU A 73 -4.16 9.49 9.41
C GLU A 73 -5.66 9.31 9.06
N LEU A 74 -6.03 8.15 8.50
CA LEU A 74 -7.41 7.93 8.04
C LEU A 74 -8.32 7.29 9.09
N GLY A 75 -7.77 6.65 10.11
CA GLY A 75 -8.49 5.71 10.95
C GLY A 75 -8.16 5.74 12.44
N GLU A 76 -7.32 6.66 12.93
CA GLU A 76 -7.02 6.76 14.37
C GLU A 76 -8.31 6.90 15.20
N GLY A 77 -8.41 6.10 16.27
CA GLY A 77 -9.58 6.04 17.15
C GLY A 77 -10.84 5.41 16.52
N LYS A 78 -10.77 4.94 15.27
CA LYS A 78 -11.90 4.38 14.52
C LYS A 78 -11.70 2.92 14.15
N GLU A 79 -12.79 2.27 13.78
CA GLU A 79 -12.77 0.88 13.30
C GLU A 79 -12.22 0.80 11.87
N VAL A 80 -11.23 -0.08 11.67
CA VAL A 80 -10.69 -0.49 10.36
C VAL A 80 -11.23 -1.86 10.02
N ILE A 81 -12.07 -1.95 9.00
CA ILE A 81 -12.69 -3.21 8.57
C ILE A 81 -11.73 -3.97 7.66
N ILE A 82 -11.42 -5.21 8.02
CA ILE A 82 -10.53 -6.10 7.26
C ILE A 82 -11.03 -7.55 7.28
N SER A 83 -10.85 -8.28 6.16
CA SER A 83 -11.12 -9.71 6.10
C SER A 83 -10.14 -10.50 6.97
N ARG A 84 -10.63 -11.49 7.74
CA ARG A 84 -9.76 -12.42 8.49
C ARG A 84 -8.74 -13.13 7.58
N GLY A 85 -9.10 -13.40 6.33
CA GLY A 85 -8.22 -14.03 5.35
C GLY A 85 -7.10 -13.14 4.82
N GLN A 86 -7.09 -11.84 5.16
CA GLN A 86 -6.11 -10.84 4.69
C GLN A 86 -5.18 -10.35 5.81
N GLN A 87 -5.29 -10.89 7.02
CA GLN A 87 -4.41 -10.56 8.13
C GLN A 87 -3.09 -11.31 8.02
N VAL A 88 -2.25 -10.83 7.11
CA VAL A 88 -1.02 -11.49 6.72
C VAL A 88 0.14 -11.14 7.66
N GLU A 89 1.09 -12.05 7.72
CA GLU A 89 2.45 -11.82 8.24
C GLU A 89 3.42 -11.88 7.06
N ILE A 90 4.18 -10.81 6.86
CA ILE A 90 5.14 -10.68 5.76
C ILE A 90 6.54 -10.53 6.35
N GLY A 91 7.46 -11.42 5.93
CA GLY A 91 8.79 -11.49 6.53
C GLY A 91 8.72 -12.13 7.92
N GLY A 92 9.33 -11.50 8.92
CA GLY A 92 9.37 -12.02 10.30
C GLY A 92 8.92 -11.04 11.39
N SER A 93 8.44 -9.84 11.03
CA SER A 93 8.05 -8.81 12.02
C SER A 93 6.91 -7.89 11.60
N PHE A 94 6.43 -8.00 10.35
CA PHE A 94 5.33 -7.18 9.85
C PHE A 94 4.03 -7.99 9.83
N ARG A 95 3.14 -7.69 10.76
CA ARG A 95 1.85 -8.36 10.93
C ARG A 95 0.76 -7.31 10.84
N ILE A 96 -0.16 -7.46 9.90
CA ILE A 96 -1.23 -6.47 9.67
C ILE A 96 -2.01 -6.12 10.96
N PRO A 97 -2.42 -7.09 11.81
CA PRO A 97 -3.11 -6.76 13.05
C PRO A 97 -2.30 -5.88 14.01
N ASP A 98 -1.00 -6.16 14.13
CA ASP A 98 -0.10 -5.40 15.01
C ASP A 98 0.10 -3.97 14.48
N VAL A 99 0.13 -3.79 13.17
CA VAL A 99 0.26 -2.48 12.51
C VAL A 99 -1.01 -1.65 12.69
N ILE A 100 -2.19 -2.26 12.51
CA ILE A 100 -3.49 -1.61 12.79
C ILE A 100 -3.57 -1.18 14.26
N SER A 101 -3.16 -2.04 15.19
CA SER A 101 -3.17 -1.67 16.60
C SER A 101 -2.19 -0.53 16.91
N LYS A 102 -0.99 -0.55 16.33
CA LYS A 102 0.03 0.49 16.52
C LYS A 102 -0.30 1.82 15.88
N SER A 103 -1.14 1.84 14.83
CA SER A 103 -1.60 3.08 14.21
C SER A 103 -2.69 3.80 15.02
N GLY A 104 -3.09 3.26 16.18
CA GLY A 104 -4.19 3.81 16.98
C GLY A 104 -5.57 3.44 16.44
N CYS A 105 -5.65 2.52 15.48
CA CYS A 105 -6.91 2.03 14.93
C CYS A 105 -7.47 0.87 15.74
N ILE A 106 -8.79 0.66 15.62
CA ILE A 106 -9.48 -0.49 16.21
C ILE A 106 -9.72 -1.51 15.10
N ILE A 107 -9.12 -2.69 15.21
CA ILE A 107 -9.32 -3.74 14.21
C ILE A 107 -10.78 -4.24 14.24
N LYS A 108 -11.43 -4.27 13.07
CA LYS A 108 -12.78 -4.82 12.88
C LYS A 108 -12.74 -5.94 11.86
N GLU A 109 -12.56 -7.15 12.36
CA GLU A 109 -12.39 -8.33 11.52
C GLU A 109 -13.74 -8.84 10.98
N VAL A 110 -13.79 -9.21 9.70
CA VAL A 110 -14.98 -9.77 9.04
C VAL A 110 -14.69 -11.07 8.29
N GLY A 111 -15.74 -11.84 8.01
CA GLY A 111 -15.66 -13.12 7.33
C GLY A 111 -14.94 -14.20 8.14
N SER A 112 -14.49 -15.25 7.45
CA SER A 112 -13.59 -16.29 7.96
C SER A 112 -12.27 -16.28 7.19
N THR A 113 -11.29 -17.07 7.65
CA THR A 113 -9.97 -17.20 7.02
C THR A 113 -10.06 -17.52 5.52
N ASN A 114 -10.91 -18.47 5.16
CA ASN A 114 -11.05 -18.94 3.78
C ASN A 114 -12.15 -18.21 3.00
N ARG A 115 -13.17 -17.67 3.66
CA ARG A 115 -14.37 -17.11 3.01
C ARG A 115 -14.78 -15.79 3.63
N CYS A 116 -14.70 -14.73 2.84
CA CYS A 116 -15.31 -13.44 3.14
C CYS A 116 -16.33 -13.08 2.08
N HIS A 117 -17.50 -12.64 2.49
CA HIS A 117 -18.59 -12.23 1.62
C HIS A 117 -18.79 -10.70 1.70
N TYR A 118 -19.34 -10.11 0.64
CA TYR A 118 -19.67 -8.68 0.59
C TYR A 118 -20.51 -8.23 1.80
N LYS A 119 -21.51 -9.03 2.17
CA LYS A 119 -22.39 -8.77 3.32
C LYS A 119 -21.64 -8.68 4.65
N ASP A 120 -20.48 -9.32 4.77
CA ASP A 120 -19.71 -9.32 6.01
C ASP A 120 -19.09 -7.93 6.23
N TYR A 121 -18.58 -7.30 5.16
CA TYR A 121 -18.17 -5.89 5.17
C TYR A 121 -19.37 -4.96 5.40
N GLU A 122 -20.45 -5.11 4.63
CA GLU A 122 -21.60 -4.20 4.70
C GLU A 122 -22.25 -4.17 6.09
N LYS A 123 -22.32 -5.32 6.78
CA LYS A 123 -22.88 -5.43 8.14
C LYS A 123 -21.95 -4.88 9.23
N ALA A 124 -20.65 -4.87 9.01
CA ALA A 124 -19.68 -4.38 9.98
C ALA A 124 -19.63 -2.84 10.04
N ILE A 125 -20.04 -2.17 8.96
CA ILE A 125 -20.04 -0.71 8.87
C ILE A 125 -21.01 -0.10 9.88
N ASN A 126 -20.49 0.84 10.68
CA ASN A 126 -21.26 1.61 11.65
C ASN A 126 -20.67 3.03 11.79
N LYS A 127 -21.20 3.82 12.74
CA LYS A 127 -20.79 5.21 12.97
C LYS A 127 -19.31 5.40 13.35
N ASN A 128 -18.66 4.35 13.89
CA ASN A 128 -17.26 4.38 14.29
C ASN A 128 -16.33 3.87 13.19
N THR A 129 -16.84 3.44 12.02
CA THR A 129 -16.01 2.95 10.93
C THR A 129 -15.24 4.09 10.27
N GLY A 130 -13.91 3.98 10.26
CA GLY A 130 -13.00 4.96 9.67
C GLY A 130 -12.48 4.55 8.30
N LEU A 131 -12.22 3.26 8.09
CA LEU A 131 -11.52 2.77 6.90
C LEU A 131 -11.95 1.34 6.56
N ILE A 132 -12.00 1.02 5.27
CA ILE A 132 -11.97 -0.36 4.78
C ILE A 132 -10.56 -0.65 4.28
N LEU A 133 -9.90 -1.64 4.89
CA LEU A 133 -8.58 -2.09 4.50
C LEU A 133 -8.68 -3.38 3.69
N TRP A 134 -8.05 -3.39 2.52
CA TRP A 134 -7.85 -4.57 1.69
C TRP A 134 -6.35 -4.82 1.57
N VAL A 135 -5.90 -6.05 1.83
CA VAL A 135 -4.48 -6.41 1.79
C VAL A 135 -4.28 -7.57 0.82
N HIS A 136 -3.34 -7.43 -0.10
CA HIS A 136 -2.98 -8.48 -1.03
C HIS A 136 -2.18 -9.59 -0.33
N THR A 137 -2.61 -10.84 -0.47
CA THR A 137 -1.92 -12.01 0.09
C THR A 137 -0.73 -12.42 -0.78
N SER A 138 0.29 -11.56 -0.86
CA SER A 138 1.41 -11.70 -1.81
C SER A 138 2.33 -12.90 -1.56
N ASN A 139 2.37 -13.44 -0.34
CA ASN A 139 3.30 -14.49 0.08
C ASN A 139 2.64 -15.85 0.35
N TYR A 140 1.31 -15.97 0.24
CA TYR A 140 0.62 -17.25 0.34
C TYR A 140 -0.69 -17.26 -0.44
N VAL A 141 -1.22 -18.46 -0.71
CA VAL A 141 -2.52 -18.64 -1.33
C VAL A 141 -3.32 -19.68 -0.56
N ILE A 142 -4.62 -19.43 -0.36
CA ILE A 142 -5.54 -20.42 0.19
C ILE A 142 -6.20 -21.14 -0.99
N LYS A 143 -6.15 -22.48 -1.00
CA LYS A 143 -6.78 -23.33 -2.02
C LYS A 143 -7.97 -24.10 -1.43
N GLY A 144 -8.93 -24.48 -2.28
CA GLY A 144 -10.14 -25.21 -1.88
C GLY A 144 -11.37 -24.32 -1.82
N PHE A 145 -12.19 -24.44 -0.77
CA PHE A 145 -13.41 -23.65 -0.59
C PHE A 145 -13.09 -22.23 -0.13
N THR A 146 -12.71 -21.37 -1.08
CA THR A 146 -12.36 -19.98 -0.80
C THR A 146 -13.36 -18.99 -1.39
N LYS A 147 -13.45 -17.81 -0.77
CA LYS A 147 -14.19 -16.67 -1.31
C LYS A 147 -13.58 -15.37 -0.82
N GLU A 148 -13.33 -14.45 -1.74
CA GLU A 148 -12.84 -13.11 -1.47
C GLU A 148 -13.75 -12.08 -2.14
N VAL A 149 -13.89 -10.91 -1.54
CA VAL A 149 -14.61 -9.77 -2.13
C VAL A 149 -13.63 -9.02 -3.02
N LYS A 150 -14.00 -8.73 -4.27
CA LYS A 150 -13.10 -8.03 -5.19
C LYS A 150 -12.88 -6.60 -4.68
N LEU A 151 -11.66 -6.08 -4.84
CA LEU A 151 -11.32 -4.71 -4.46
C LEU A 151 -12.29 -3.67 -5.06
N LYS A 152 -12.70 -3.86 -6.32
CA LYS A 152 -13.70 -2.98 -6.99
C LYS A 152 -15.03 -2.91 -6.22
N GLU A 153 -15.52 -4.05 -5.72
CA GLU A 153 -16.77 -4.09 -4.94
C GLU A 153 -16.62 -3.36 -3.60
N LEU A 154 -15.43 -3.44 -2.98
CA LEU A 154 -15.12 -2.67 -1.76
C LEU A 154 -15.07 -1.17 -2.03
N VAL A 155 -14.47 -0.75 -3.15
CA VAL A 155 -14.45 0.67 -3.58
C VAL A 155 -15.87 1.19 -3.80
N GLU A 156 -16.74 0.42 -4.44
CA GLU A 156 -18.15 0.78 -4.63
C GLU A 156 -18.90 0.87 -3.28
N LEU A 157 -18.65 -0.05 -2.35
CA LEU A 157 -19.19 0.02 -0.99
C LEU A 157 -18.70 1.26 -0.23
N GLY A 158 -17.40 1.54 -0.28
CA GLY A 158 -16.77 2.70 0.36
C GLY A 158 -17.36 4.01 -0.17
N LYS A 159 -17.54 4.13 -1.49
CA LYS A 159 -18.22 5.28 -2.12
C LYS A 159 -19.65 5.44 -1.62
N ARG A 160 -20.46 4.37 -1.62
CA ARG A 160 -21.86 4.39 -1.14
C ARG A 160 -21.96 4.80 0.33
N LYS A 161 -21.01 4.36 1.16
CA LYS A 161 -21.01 4.57 2.62
C LYS A 161 -20.18 5.78 3.06
N ARG A 162 -19.51 6.45 2.12
CA ARG A 162 -18.56 7.57 2.35
C ARG A 162 -17.43 7.19 3.33
N ILE A 163 -16.86 6.01 3.12
CA ILE A 163 -15.74 5.48 3.89
C ILE A 163 -14.56 5.26 2.93
N PRO A 164 -13.37 5.76 3.23
CA PRO A 164 -12.18 5.51 2.40
C PRO A 164 -11.87 4.02 2.31
N VAL A 165 -11.32 3.62 1.18
CA VAL A 165 -10.81 2.26 0.94
C VAL A 165 -9.31 2.36 0.72
N MET A 166 -8.55 1.67 1.55
CA MET A 166 -7.10 1.56 1.43
C MET A 166 -6.75 0.16 0.94
N ALA A 167 -5.93 0.10 -0.12
CA ALA A 167 -5.41 -1.14 -0.66
C ALA A 167 -3.89 -1.22 -0.40
N ASP A 168 -3.47 -2.20 0.40
CA ASP A 168 -2.06 -2.57 0.53
C ASP A 168 -1.73 -3.67 -0.50
N LEU A 169 -1.12 -3.27 -1.61
CA LEU A 169 -0.74 -4.20 -2.68
C LEU A 169 0.55 -4.97 -2.37
N GLY A 170 1.49 -4.34 -1.66
CA GLY A 170 2.81 -4.86 -1.28
C GLY A 170 3.80 -5.16 -2.43
N CYS A 171 3.35 -5.43 -3.66
CA CYS A 171 4.20 -5.86 -4.78
C CYS A 171 4.89 -4.71 -5.53
N GLY A 172 4.31 -3.49 -5.52
CA GLY A 172 4.87 -2.32 -6.20
C GLY A 172 4.87 -2.41 -7.73
N GLU A 173 4.00 -3.23 -8.32
CA GLU A 173 3.91 -3.40 -9.77
C GLU A 173 3.19 -2.21 -10.43
N ILE A 174 3.88 -1.49 -11.32
CA ILE A 174 3.38 -0.26 -11.98
C ILE A 174 3.33 -0.42 -13.52
N VAL A 175 3.98 -1.44 -14.06
CA VAL A 175 4.09 -1.66 -15.52
C VAL A 175 3.65 -3.07 -15.86
N ASP A 176 2.79 -3.20 -16.86
CA ASP A 176 2.42 -4.50 -17.41
C ASP A 176 3.58 -5.06 -18.24
N LEU A 177 4.07 -6.23 -17.83
CA LEU A 177 5.14 -6.94 -18.53
C LEU A 177 4.65 -8.29 -19.10
N SER A 178 3.34 -8.47 -19.24
CA SER A 178 2.71 -9.68 -19.79
C SER A 178 3.21 -9.98 -21.21
N ASP A 179 3.38 -8.95 -22.04
CA ASP A 179 3.93 -9.08 -23.40
C ASP A 179 5.39 -9.56 -23.41
N LYS A 180 6.08 -9.47 -22.28
CA LYS A 180 7.45 -9.97 -22.07
C LYS A 180 7.48 -11.31 -21.34
N GLY A 181 6.33 -11.99 -21.23
CA GLY A 181 6.19 -13.28 -20.57
C GLY A 181 6.22 -13.25 -19.05
N ILE A 182 6.07 -12.07 -18.43
CA ILE A 182 5.97 -11.91 -16.98
C ILE A 182 4.49 -11.76 -16.62
N PRO A 183 3.88 -12.74 -15.93
CA PRO A 183 2.47 -12.64 -15.56
C PRO A 183 2.20 -11.42 -14.69
N ALA A 184 1.24 -10.58 -15.11
CA ALA A 184 0.77 -9.49 -14.29
C ALA A 184 0.12 -10.02 -12.99
N SER A 185 0.42 -9.39 -11.86
CA SER A 185 -0.23 -9.72 -10.58
C SER A 185 -1.39 -8.77 -10.30
N LEU A 186 -1.10 -7.65 -9.61
CA LEU A 186 -2.03 -6.58 -9.29
C LEU A 186 -1.33 -5.25 -9.55
N MET A 187 -1.68 -4.60 -10.66
CA MET A 187 -1.05 -3.36 -11.07
C MET A 187 -1.61 -2.15 -10.31
N ILE A 188 -0.74 -1.23 -9.94
CA ILE A 188 -1.10 0.10 -9.46
C ILE A 188 -1.57 0.93 -10.66
N ARG A 189 -2.87 0.97 -10.89
CA ARG A 189 -3.50 1.83 -11.91
C ARG A 189 -4.89 2.26 -11.45
N ILE A 190 -5.15 3.57 -11.47
CA ILE A 190 -6.44 4.18 -11.12
C ILE A 190 -7.33 4.32 -12.36
#